data_AF-A0A9N9A534-F1
#
_entry.id   AF-A0A9N9A534-F1
#
_cell.length_a   1.000
_cell.length_b   1.000
_cell.length_c   1.000
_cell.angle_alpha   90.00
_cell.angle_beta   90.00
_cell.angle_gamma   90.00
#
_symmetry.space_group_name_H-M   'P 1'
#
loop_
_entity.id
_entity.type
_entity.pdbx_description
1 polymer ?
#
loop_
_entity_poly.entity_id
_entity_poly.type
_entity_poly.pdbx_seq_one_letter_code
_entity_poly.pdbx_strand_id
1 'polypeptide(L)' 'AIVRAADHIYIEEIKKAGLYLKISQAYAALLPVKAVGVMGDKRTYEQVIALRAVETTDFMTADW' A
#
# COMPACT_ATOMS: atom_id res chain seq x y z
N ALA A 1 -7.73 -11.67 -4.52
CA ALA A 1 -8.61 -11.12 -3.46
C ALA A 1 -7.84 -10.20 -2.51
N ILE A 2 -6.70 -10.64 -1.97
CA ILE A 2 -5.88 -9.92 -0.96
C ILE A 2 -5.50 -8.49 -1.39
N VAL A 3 -4.93 -8.32 -2.59
CA VAL A 3 -4.53 -6.98 -3.06
C VAL A 3 -5.71 -6.01 -3.19
N ARG A 4 -6.90 -6.50 -3.58
CA ARG A 4 -8.10 -5.65 -3.70
C ARG A 4 -8.57 -5.16 -2.34
N ALA A 5 -8.53 -6.02 -1.33
CA ALA A 5 -8.90 -5.65 0.04
C ALA A 5 -7.89 -4.66 0.64
N ALA A 6 -6.58 -4.91 0.43
CA ALA A 6 -5.53 -4.02 0.89
C ALA A 6 -5.61 -2.63 0.24
N ASP A 7 -5.83 -2.57 -1.08
CA ASP A 7 -5.98 -1.32 -1.83
C ASP A 7 -7.21 -0.53 -1.36
N HIS A 8 -8.34 -1.22 -1.16
CA HIS A 8 -9.55 -0.59 -0.63
C HIS A 8 -9.31 0.07 0.74
N ILE A 9 -8.67 -0.65 1.69
CA ILE A 9 -8.35 -0.10 3.01
C ILE A 9 -7.41 1.11 2.86
N TYR A 10 -6.36 0.97 2.06
CA TYR A 10 -5.36 2.02 1.90
C TYR A 10 -5.95 3.33 1.35
N ILE A 11 -6.77 3.25 0.30
CA ILE A 11 -7.42 4.41 -0.31
C ILE A 11 -8.44 5.04 0.64
N GLU A 12 -9.20 4.22 1.39
CA GLU A 12 -10.15 4.74 2.39
C GLU A 12 -9.44 5.51 3.50
N GLU A 13 -8.31 5.02 4.02
CA GLU A 13 -7.54 5.73 5.05
C GLU A 13 -6.91 7.03 4.50
N ILE A 14 -6.41 7.03 3.26
CA ILE A 14 -5.93 8.26 2.58
C ILE A 14 -7.04 9.31 2.49
N LYS A 15 -8.26 8.91 2.14
CA LYS A 15 -9.42 9.81 2.07
C LYS A 15 -9.80 10.34 3.45
N LYS A 16 -9.86 9.48 4.47
CA LYS A 16 -10.16 9.89 5.86
C LYS A 16 -9.11 10.88 6.39
N ALA A 17 -7.85 10.72 6.02
CA ALA A 17 -6.78 11.65 6.35
C ALA A 17 -6.82 12.97 5.55
N GLY A 18 -7.73 13.12 4.58
CA GLY A 18 -7.83 14.31 3.73
C GLY A 18 -6.66 14.49 2.75
N LEU A 19 -5.91 13.41 2.47
CA LEU A 19 -4.71 13.43 1.62
C LEU A 19 -5.01 13.06 0.16
N TYR A 20 -6.20 12.55 -0.13
CA TYR A 20 -6.53 11.99 -1.45
C TYR A 20 -6.33 12.95 -2.62
N LEU A 21 -6.58 14.26 -2.42
CA LEU A 21 -6.38 15.28 -3.46
C LEU A 21 -4.96 15.86 -3.50
N LYS A 22 -4.11 15.51 -2.52
CA LYS A 22 -2.71 15.95 -2.46
C LYS A 22 -1.77 14.96 -3.15
N ILE A 23 -2.17 13.69 -3.22
CA ILE A 23 -1.39 12.62 -3.82
C ILE A 23 -1.82 12.44 -5.27
N SER A 24 -0.87 12.41 -6.21
CA SER A 24 -1.15 12.20 -7.64
C SER A 24 -1.58 10.77 -7.94
N GLN A 25 -0.95 9.79 -7.29
CA GLN A 25 -1.31 8.38 -7.41
C GLN A 25 -0.99 7.61 -6.13
N ALA A 26 -1.93 6.77 -5.69
CA ALA A 26 -1.72 5.82 -4.60
C ALA A 26 -2.32 4.45 -4.94
N TYR A 27 -1.63 3.37 -4.58
CA TYR A 27 -2.13 1.98 -4.71
C TYR A 27 -1.37 0.99 -3.82
N ALA A 28 -1.97 -0.17 -3.59
CA ALA A 28 -1.35 -1.32 -2.93
C ALA A 28 -0.88 -2.36 -3.97
N ALA A 29 0.38 -2.79 -3.89
CA ALA A 29 0.97 -3.81 -4.74
C ALA A 29 1.26 -5.10 -3.96
N LEU A 30 0.86 -6.25 -4.50
CA LEU A 30 1.23 -7.55 -3.96
C LEU A 30 2.61 -7.98 -4.49
N LEU A 31 3.56 -8.18 -3.60
CA LEU A 31 4.90 -8.62 -3.97
C LEU A 31 4.97 -10.16 -4.01
N PRO A 32 5.74 -10.76 -4.94
CA PRO A 32 5.95 -12.21 -5.01
C PRO A 32 6.98 -12.70 -3.98
N VAL A 33 6.97 -12.12 -2.78
CA VAL A 33 7.85 -12.48 -1.66
C VAL A 33 7.02 -12.71 -0.40
N LYS A 34 7.59 -13.44 0.55
CA LYS A 34 7.00 -13.67 1.86
C LYS A 34 7.89 -13.11 2.95
N ALA A 35 7.28 -12.58 4.00
CA ALA A 35 7.96 -12.10 5.18
C ALA A 35 7.54 -12.90 6.42
N VAL A 36 8.43 -12.95 7.42
CA VAL A 36 8.14 -13.60 8.70
C VAL A 36 7.20 -12.70 9.51
N GLY A 37 6.04 -13.22 9.87
CA GLY A 37 5.13 -12.63 10.85
C GLY A 37 5.21 -13.35 12.20
N VAL A 38 4.82 -12.66 13.26
CA VAL A 38 4.63 -13.25 14.59
C VAL A 38 3.13 -13.39 14.83
N MET A 39 2.66 -14.61 15.06
CA MET A 39 1.26 -14.91 15.39
C MET A 39 1.21 -15.75 16.66
N GLY A 40 0.93 -15.10 17.80
CA GLY A 40 1.13 -15.70 19.12
C GLY A 40 2.59 -16.12 19.30
N ASP A 41 2.82 -17.37 19.74
CA ASP A 41 4.16 -17.93 19.95
C ASP A 41 4.79 -18.55 18.67
N LYS A 42 4.12 -18.41 17.51
CA LYS A 42 4.56 -19.03 16.25
C LYS A 42 5.04 -17.99 15.24
N ARG A 43 5.95 -18.43 14.38
CA ARG A 43 6.36 -17.70 13.18
C ARG A 43 5.45 -18.10 12.03
N THR A 44 4.93 -17.13 11.31
CA THR A 44 4.16 -17.32 10.07
C THR A 44 4.94 -16.73 8.90
N TYR A 45 4.66 -17.18 7.67
CA TYR A 45 5.27 -16.64 6.46
C TYR A 45 4.16 -16.18 5.52
N GLU A 46 3.91 -14.88 5.52
CA GLU A 46 2.77 -14.27 4.84
C GLU A 46 3.19 -13.40 3.67
N GLN A 47 2.22 -13.10 2.80
CA GLN A 47 2.43 -12.24 1.64
C GLN A 47 2.73 -10.80 2.04
N VAL A 48 3.56 -10.12 1.25
CA VAL A 48 3.91 -8.72 1.47
C VAL A 48 3.09 -7.80 0.54
N ILE A 49 2.48 -6.78 1.13
CA ILE A 49 1.88 -5.66 0.39
C ILE A 49 2.82 -4.45 0.47
N ALA A 50 3.17 -3.87 -0.67
CA ALA A 50 3.83 -2.58 -0.76
C ALA A 50 2.79 -1.48 -1.00
N LEU A 51 2.85 -0.41 -0.20
CA LEU A 51 2.04 0.78 -0.40
C LEU A 51 2.85 1.79 -1.20
N ARG A 52 2.28 2.31 -2.28
CA ARG A 52 2.87 3.39 -3.07
C ARG A 52 1.98 4.60 -3.01
N ALA A 53 2.56 5.76 -2.74
CA ALA A 53 1.98 7.08 -2.95
C ALA A 53 3.06 7.94 -3.62
N VAL A 54 2.65 8.81 -4.54
CA VAL A 54 3.56 9.76 -5.20
C VAL A 54 2.89 11.08 -5.47
N GLU A 55 3.69 12.14 -5.41
CA GLU A 55 3.37 13.45 -5.95
C GLU A 55 4.17 13.67 -7.24
N THR A 56 3.47 14.09 -8.30
CA THR A 56 4.06 14.35 -9.61
C THR A 56 3.19 15.31 -10.40
N THR A 57 3.85 16.17 -11.18
CA THR A 57 3.19 17.12 -12.09
C THR A 57 2.94 16.55 -13.48
N ASP A 58 3.76 15.57 -13.92
CA ASP A 58 3.80 15.09 -15.30
C ASP A 58 3.87 13.55 -15.44
N PHE A 59 3.94 12.83 -14.31
CA PHE A 59 4.18 11.39 -14.23
C PHE A 59 5.50 10.91 -14.85
N MET A 60 6.43 11.82 -15.12
CA MET A 60 7.79 11.53 -15.58
C MET A 60 8.80 11.61 -14.43
N THR A 61 8.58 12.50 -13.47
CA THR A 61 9.35 12.59 -12.21
C THR A 61 8.41 12.63 -11.02
N ALA A 62 8.73 11.90 -9.94
CA ALA A 62 7.83 11.77 -8.79
C ALA A 62 8.60 11.77 -7.47
N ASP A 63 8.09 12.55 -6.51
CA ASP A 63 8.50 12.51 -5.11
C ASP A 63 7.57 11.56 -4.32
N TRP A 64 8.08 11.03 -3.20
CA TRP A 64 7.42 10.00 -2.39
C TRP A 64 6.95 10.52 -1.04
#